data_AF-A0A948R0V2-F1
#
_entry.id   AF-A0A948R0V2-F1
#
_cell.length_a   1.000
_cell.length_b   1.000
_cell.length_c   1.000
_cell.angle_alpha   90.00
_cell.angle_beta   90.00
_cell.angle_gamma   90.00
#
_symmetry.space_group_name_H-M   'P 1'
#
loop_
_entity.id
_entity.type
_entity.pdbx_description
1 polymer ?
#
loop_
_entity_poly.entity_id
_entity_poly.type
_entity_poly.pdbx_seq_one_letter_code
_entity_poly.pdbx_strand_id
1 'polypeptide(L)'
;MFKTFMKVTAASMLALSLSAPAVLAAADGEARSKSGWPKPTRSLKANEKVCKYKFSDGERTVWICDKAVPCCEWEAIGNYVKCGTTVTGCL
;
A
#
# COMPACT_ATOMS: atom_id res chain seq x y z
N MET A 1 18.46 61.67 9.51
CA MET A 1 17.02 62.01 9.39
C MET A 1 16.23 60.72 9.46
N PHE A 2 15.49 60.53 10.56
CA PHE A 2 14.56 59.43 10.74
C PHE A 2 13.26 59.75 9.98
N LYS A 3 12.73 58.81 9.20
CA LYS A 3 11.29 58.74 8.98
C LYS A 3 10.83 57.29 8.84
N THR A 4 10.34 56.84 9.98
CA THR A 4 9.48 55.70 10.26
C THR A 4 8.37 55.57 9.23
N PHE A 5 8.19 54.37 8.66
CA PHE A 5 6.88 53.91 8.22
C PHE A 5 6.54 52.59 8.88
N MET A 6 5.29 52.57 9.31
CA MET A 6 4.72 51.80 10.39
C MET A 6 3.94 50.62 9.80
N LYS A 7 4.28 49.42 10.27
CA LYS A 7 3.43 48.24 10.54
C LYS A 7 2.22 48.00 9.61
N VAL A 8 2.26 46.91 8.84
CA VAL A 8 1.08 46.05 8.62
C VAL A 8 1.50 44.59 8.77
N THR A 9 0.84 43.96 9.73
CA THR A 9 0.80 42.55 10.09
C THR A 9 0.38 41.63 8.94
N ALA A 10 1.04 40.48 8.80
CA ALA A 10 0.40 39.26 8.32
C ALA A 10 1.10 38.05 8.94
N ALA A 11 0.56 37.60 10.07
CA ALA A 11 0.80 36.25 10.56
C ALA A 11 0.16 35.28 9.56
N SER A 12 0.96 34.37 8.99
CA SER A 12 0.43 33.13 8.44
C SER A 12 1.41 32.02 8.77
N MET A 13 1.12 31.37 9.89
CA MET A 13 1.59 30.04 10.21
C MET A 13 1.04 29.09 9.14
N LEU A 14 1.87 28.67 8.20
CA LEU A 14 1.59 27.50 7.37
C LEU A 14 2.44 26.35 7.89
N ALA A 15 1.96 25.77 9.00
CA ALA A 15 2.36 24.45 9.45
C ALA A 15 1.90 23.42 8.40
N LEU A 16 2.77 23.11 7.44
CA LEU A 16 2.62 21.94 6.57
C LEU A 16 2.97 20.69 7.38
N SER A 17 2.00 20.28 8.19
CA SER A 17 1.98 19.00 8.88
C SER A 17 1.48 17.95 7.89
N LEU A 18 2.22 16.85 7.81
CA LEU A 18 1.81 15.52 7.32
C LEU A 18 1.47 15.37 5.84
N SER A 19 2.42 14.79 5.12
CA SER A 19 2.11 13.72 4.17
C SER A 19 3.20 12.65 4.29
N ALA A 20 3.01 11.70 5.20
CA ALA A 20 3.77 10.46 5.19
C ALA A 20 3.45 9.74 3.86
N PRO A 21 4.46 9.29 3.09
CA PRO A 21 4.20 8.50 1.90
C PRO A 21 3.59 7.18 2.37
N ALA A 22 2.37 6.91 1.96
CA ALA A 22 1.79 5.57 2.04
C ALA A 22 2.73 4.64 1.25
N VAL A 23 3.50 3.84 1.99
CA VAL A 23 4.32 2.77 1.45
C VAL A 23 3.39 1.80 0.73
N LEU A 24 3.32 1.91 -0.59
CA LEU A 24 2.89 0.84 -1.49
C LEU A 24 3.84 -0.34 -1.23
N ALA A 25 3.46 -1.23 -0.33
CA ALA A 25 4.22 -2.42 -0.04
C ALA A 25 4.00 -3.40 -1.21
N ALA A 26 5.04 -3.60 -2.00
CA ALA A 26 5.12 -4.68 -2.98
C ALA A 26 4.76 -6.02 -2.30
N ALA A 27 3.98 -6.86 -2.98
CA ALA A 27 3.58 -8.15 -2.46
C ALA A 27 4.80 -9.06 -2.24
N ASP A 28 5.02 -9.44 -0.99
CA ASP A 28 6.10 -10.33 -0.60
C ASP A 28 5.65 -11.80 -0.75
N GLY A 29 6.57 -12.71 -1.01
CA GLY A 29 6.26 -14.14 -1.06
C GLY A 29 5.38 -14.56 -2.24
N GLU A 30 5.24 -13.72 -3.28
CA GLU A 30 4.36 -13.99 -4.42
C GLU A 30 4.73 -15.28 -5.15
N ALA A 31 3.74 -16.13 -5.40
CA ALA A 31 3.87 -17.33 -6.21
C ALA A 31 2.61 -17.56 -7.06
N ARG A 32 2.78 -18.02 -8.29
CA ARG A 32 1.69 -18.28 -9.25
C ARG A 32 1.70 -19.70 -9.79
N SER A 33 0.52 -20.25 -10.07
CA SER A 33 0.37 -21.58 -10.68
C SER A 33 -0.99 -21.78 -11.36
N LYS A 34 -1.01 -22.57 -12.43
CA LYS A 34 -2.25 -23.02 -13.12
C LYS A 34 -2.75 -24.40 -12.66
N SER A 35 -1.91 -25.19 -11.99
CA SER A 35 -2.25 -26.56 -11.57
C SER A 35 -2.94 -26.62 -10.20
N GLY A 36 -2.69 -25.64 -9.33
CA GLY A 36 -3.06 -25.71 -7.92
C GLY A 36 -2.94 -24.35 -7.22
N TRP A 37 -3.33 -24.28 -5.95
CA TRP A 37 -2.93 -23.14 -5.12
C TRP A 37 -1.42 -23.24 -4.85
N PRO A 38 -0.60 -22.29 -5.32
CA PRO A 38 0.83 -22.34 -5.05
C PRO A 38 1.11 -22.13 -3.56
N LYS A 39 2.27 -22.59 -3.11
CA LYS A 39 2.81 -22.22 -1.81
C LYS A 39 3.57 -20.90 -1.97
N PRO A 40 3.47 -19.97 -1.00
CA PRO A 40 4.27 -18.74 -1.03
C PRO A 40 5.77 -19.08 -1.10
N THR A 41 6.57 -18.22 -1.73
CA THR A 41 8.02 -18.45 -1.91
C THR A 41 8.82 -18.39 -0.61
N ARG A 42 8.19 -17.93 0.48
CA ARG A 42 8.74 -17.97 1.83
C ARG A 42 7.69 -18.36 2.86
N SER A 43 8.16 -18.72 4.05
CA SER A 43 7.30 -18.98 5.21
C SER A 43 6.64 -17.71 5.73
N LEU A 44 5.47 -17.88 6.33
CA LEU A 44 4.75 -16.82 7.04
C LEU A 44 5.43 -16.50 8.37
N LYS A 45 5.50 -15.21 8.70
CA LYS A 45 5.84 -14.72 10.04
C LYS A 45 4.56 -14.53 10.87
N ALA A 46 4.73 -14.36 12.20
CA ALA A 46 3.62 -14.28 13.15
C ALA A 46 2.59 -13.17 12.83
N ASN A 47 3.05 -12.04 12.29
CA ASN A 47 2.23 -10.86 11.98
C ASN A 47 1.81 -10.79 10.50
N GLU A 48 1.88 -11.90 9.78
CA GLU A 48 1.56 -11.93 8.36
C GLU A 48 0.38 -12.87 8.06
N LYS A 49 -0.27 -12.64 6.92
CA LYS A 49 -1.37 -13.41 6.37
C LYS A 49 -1.07 -13.78 4.92
N VAL A 50 -1.59 -14.92 4.48
CA VAL A 50 -1.56 -15.30 3.06
C VAL A 50 -2.78 -14.73 2.36
N CYS A 51 -2.55 -13.95 1.33
CA CYS A 51 -3.54 -13.51 0.37
C CYS A 51 -3.58 -14.49 -0.80
N LYS A 52 -4.78 -14.71 -1.35
CA LYS A 52 -5.01 -15.67 -2.43
C LYS A 52 -5.95 -15.05 -3.46
N TYR A 53 -5.64 -15.19 -4.73
CA TYR A 53 -6.48 -14.74 -5.82
C TYR A 53 -6.48 -15.74 -6.98
N LYS A 54 -7.63 -15.91 -7.62
CA LYS A 54 -7.78 -16.73 -8.82
C LYS A 54 -8.18 -15.80 -9.96
N PHE A 55 -7.28 -15.64 -10.91
CA PHE A 55 -7.52 -14.89 -12.14
C PHE A 55 -8.55 -15.60 -13.03
N SER A 56 -9.22 -14.83 -13.88
CA SER A 56 -10.23 -15.32 -14.82
C SER A 56 -9.67 -16.29 -15.86
N ASP A 57 -8.37 -16.21 -16.17
CA ASP A 57 -7.65 -17.13 -17.05
C ASP A 57 -7.32 -18.49 -16.38
N GLY A 58 -7.71 -18.65 -15.11
CA GLY A 58 -7.50 -19.84 -14.31
C GLY A 58 -6.21 -19.85 -13.51
N GLU A 59 -5.33 -18.86 -13.66
CA GLU A 59 -4.12 -18.73 -12.84
C GLU A 59 -4.47 -18.45 -11.38
N ARG A 60 -3.79 -19.11 -10.46
CA ARG A 60 -3.93 -18.94 -9.01
C ARG A 60 -2.65 -18.34 -8.46
N THR A 61 -2.79 -17.27 -7.70
CA THR A 61 -1.67 -16.56 -7.09
C THR A 61 -1.86 -16.47 -5.60
N VAL A 62 -0.76 -16.65 -4.87
CA VAL A 62 -0.69 -16.39 -3.43
C VAL A 62 0.43 -15.41 -3.15
N TRP A 63 0.25 -14.57 -2.14
CA TRP A 63 1.26 -13.66 -1.64
C TRP A 63 1.07 -13.44 -0.15
N ILE A 64 2.03 -12.78 0.47
CA ILE A 64 2.08 -12.55 1.91
C ILE A 64 1.89 -11.06 2.15
N CYS A 65 0.97 -10.74 3.05
CA CYS A 65 0.72 -9.39 3.53
C CYS A 65 0.83 -9.32 5.04
N ASP A 66 1.14 -8.13 5.56
CA ASP A 66 1.02 -7.88 6.98
C ASP A 66 -0.46 -7.99 7.41
N LYS A 67 -0.72 -8.55 8.59
CA LYS A 67 -2.07 -8.59 9.17
C LYS A 67 -2.62 -7.19 9.47
N ALA A 68 -1.76 -6.22 9.74
CA ALA A 68 -2.13 -4.82 9.93
C ALA A 68 -2.70 -4.18 8.66
N VAL A 69 -2.36 -4.71 7.48
CA VAL A 69 -2.91 -4.27 6.22
C VAL A 69 -4.29 -4.91 6.03
N PRO A 70 -5.38 -4.13 5.91
CA PRO A 70 -6.73 -4.69 5.94
C PRO A 70 -7.02 -5.59 4.73
N CYS A 71 -6.43 -5.32 3.56
CA CYS A 71 -6.91 -5.91 2.31
C CYS A 71 -5.84 -6.62 1.49
N CYS A 72 -6.29 -7.62 0.75
CA CYS A 72 -5.52 -8.32 -0.27
C CYS A 72 -6.02 -7.81 -1.62
N GLU A 73 -5.28 -6.90 -2.25
CA GLU A 73 -5.73 -6.25 -3.49
C GLU A 73 -4.93 -6.79 -4.68
N TRP A 74 -5.55 -6.80 -5.84
CA TRP A 74 -4.87 -7.06 -7.10
C TRP A 74 -5.04 -5.82 -7.97
N GLU A 75 -3.97 -5.42 -8.64
CA GLU A 75 -3.94 -4.25 -9.50
C GLU A 75 -4.27 -4.67 -10.93
N ALA A 76 -5.35 -4.09 -11.47
CA ALA A 76 -5.86 -4.40 -12.81
C ALA A 76 -4.85 -4.10 -13.93
N ILE A 77 -3.93 -3.17 -13.68
CA ILE A 77 -2.86 -2.83 -14.61
C ILE A 77 -1.69 -3.78 -14.37
N GLY A 78 -1.57 -4.81 -15.21
CA GLY A 78 -0.42 -5.73 -15.22
C GLY A 78 -0.58 -7.01 -14.39
N ASN A 79 -1.78 -7.32 -13.90
CA ASN A 79 -2.05 -8.52 -13.08
C ASN A 79 -1.08 -8.65 -11.90
N TYR A 80 -0.75 -7.53 -11.25
CA TYR A 80 0.15 -7.51 -10.11
C TYR A 80 -0.65 -7.60 -8.82
N VAL A 81 -0.15 -8.33 -7.82
CA VAL A 81 -0.82 -8.42 -6.51
C VAL A 81 -0.16 -7.48 -5.52
N LYS A 82 -0.94 -6.90 -4.61
CA LYS A 82 -0.44 -5.96 -3.60
C LYS A 82 -1.17 -6.12 -2.27
N CYS A 83 -0.56 -5.59 -1.22
CA CYS A 83 -1.20 -5.48 0.08
C CYS A 83 -1.86 -4.10 0.18
N GLY A 84 -3.19 -4.07 0.28
CA GLY A 84 -3.98 -2.84 0.16
C GLY A 84 -4.42 -2.27 1.51
N THR A 85 -4.31 -0.95 1.67
CA THR A 85 -4.91 -0.21 2.80
C THR A 85 -6.21 0.45 2.36
N THR A 86 -7.06 0.83 3.33
CA THR A 86 -8.31 1.55 3.03
C THR A 86 -8.08 2.87 2.28
N VAL A 87 -6.90 3.47 2.43
CA VAL A 87 -6.50 4.70 1.71
C VAL A 87 -6.16 4.41 0.25
N THR A 88 -5.55 3.27 -0.05
CA THR A 88 -5.14 2.90 -1.41
C THR A 88 -6.25 2.21 -2.21
N GLY A 89 -7.44 2.05 -1.64
CA GLY A 89 -8.58 1.44 -2.31
C GLY A 89 -8.64 -0.06 -2.14
N CYS A 90 -8.85 -0.53 -0.90
CA CYS A 90 -9.45 -1.83 -0.62
C CYS A 90 -10.76 -2.02 -1.43
N LEU A 91 -10.66 -2.44 -2.68
CA LEU A 91 -11.80 -2.77 -3.53
C LEU A 91 -12.34 -4.15 -3.18
#